data_AF-A0AAU8MCN3-F1
#
_entry.id   AF-A0AAU8MCN3-F1
#
_cell.length_a   1.000
_cell.length_b   1.000
_cell.length_c   1.000
_cell.angle_alpha   90.00
_cell.angle_beta   90.00
_cell.angle_gamma   90.00
#
_symmetry.space_group_name_H-M   'P 1'
#
loop_
_entity.id
_entity.type
_entity.pdbx_description
1 polymer ?
#
loop_
_entity_poly.entity_id
_entity_poly.type
_entity_poly.pdbx_seq_one_letter_code
_entity_poly.pdbx_strand_id
1 'polypeptide(L)'
;MKSTDTSQQFNITISEPHDKGVLTTKIGRKIENVSFEDLLAVALLALIISTEFFYIFTPLGYGLNTNQPWSINLALNSLYFSLVTFTTLGYGDISPVGAGRVVAVILVMCGLIIMTLTIGKVASERQQSLLLLLHTSDCQRRITGFIDDLESYLNSLNNASGCTRHIKVGDVKIQLNGLKHLLEAIENYVAFHLYQSKMIDFGNDTSMIMLLRKKEEVSDVLITIFRSGIADKVVCSRCLSLSRKLAFFEALIFKFQSQKQLSIKMGAGWRCSFMGFRNKFFLKKSKVHIVKVAASPLKRKYESIREIAKKEPSELLFSQVEEILLPGPRTQWPPHQDKRVALELEISRKLAQFCIKTLIQRGVC
;
A
#
# COMPACT_ATOMS: atom_id res chain seq x y z
N MET A 1 27.04 10.72 29.65
CA MET A 1 26.44 10.17 28.42
C MET A 1 25.67 8.91 28.77
N LYS A 2 24.36 9.03 29.01
CA LYS A 2 23.43 7.90 29.00
C LYS A 2 22.36 8.29 28.00
N SER A 3 22.37 7.64 26.84
CA SER A 3 21.35 7.75 25.82
C SER A 3 20.02 7.27 26.42
N THR A 4 19.14 8.21 26.73
CA THR A 4 17.73 7.95 26.97
C THR A 4 17.13 7.44 25.67
N ASP A 5 17.03 6.12 25.58
CA ASP A 5 16.24 5.39 24.61
C ASP A 5 14.75 5.62 24.94
N THR A 6 14.23 6.79 24.59
CA THR A 6 12.79 7.05 24.51
C THR A 6 12.32 6.76 23.08
N SER A 7 12.56 5.53 22.64
CA SER A 7 11.74 4.88 21.64
C SER A 7 10.39 4.57 22.29
N GLN A 8 9.48 5.57 22.31
CA GLN A 8 8.04 5.27 22.33
C GLN A 8 7.78 4.44 21.07
N GLN A 9 7.90 3.12 21.21
CA GLN A 9 7.45 2.14 20.26
C GLN A 9 5.96 2.40 20.07
N PHE A 10 5.64 3.06 18.96
CA PHE A 10 4.29 3.11 18.44
C PHE A 10 3.89 1.66 18.14
N ASN A 11 3.21 1.04 19.10
CA ASN A 11 2.59 -0.27 18.97
C ASN A 11 1.43 -0.13 17.99
N ILE A 12 1.78 -0.19 16.70
CA ILE A 12 0.82 -0.35 15.62
C ILE A 12 0.39 -1.80 15.69
N THR A 13 -0.80 -2.07 16.24
CA THR A 13 -1.43 -3.39 16.12
C THR A 13 -1.84 -3.55 14.66
N ILE A 14 -0.96 -4.18 13.88
CA ILE A 14 -1.16 -4.43 12.46
C ILE A 14 -2.20 -5.55 12.37
N SER A 15 -3.40 -5.26 11.88
CA SER A 15 -4.32 -6.33 11.47
C SER A 15 -3.68 -7.06 10.30
N GLU A 16 -3.55 -8.38 10.44
CA GLU A 16 -3.06 -9.21 9.34
C GLU A 16 -3.97 -9.00 8.12
N PRO A 17 -3.39 -8.89 6.92
CA PRO A 17 -4.19 -8.76 5.71
C PRO A 17 -5.16 -9.94 5.66
N HIS A 18 -6.46 -9.66 5.50
CA HIS A 18 -7.44 -10.72 5.27
C HIS A 18 -7.02 -11.50 4.02
N ASP A 19 -6.50 -12.71 4.24
CA ASP A 19 -6.17 -13.64 3.17
C ASP A 19 -7.48 -14.16 2.59
N LYS A 20 -8.08 -13.37 1.69
CA LYS A 20 -9.17 -13.84 0.84
C LYS A 20 -8.52 -14.79 -0.15
N GLY A 21 -8.31 -16.03 0.31
CA GLY A 21 -7.76 -17.11 -0.49
C GLY A 21 -8.47 -17.18 -1.82
N VAL A 22 -7.67 -17.14 -2.88
CA VAL A 22 -8.16 -17.21 -4.25
C VAL A 22 -8.86 -18.56 -4.41
N LEU A 23 -10.16 -18.54 -4.73
CA LEU A 23 -11.08 -19.68 -4.83
C LEU A 23 -11.21 -20.56 -3.55
N THR A 24 -12.44 -20.72 -3.05
CA THR A 24 -12.74 -21.50 -1.84
C THR A 24 -12.45 -23.00 -1.99
N THR A 25 -12.40 -23.52 -3.23
CA THR A 25 -12.20 -24.95 -3.51
C THR A 25 -10.72 -25.30 -3.75
N LYS A 26 -10.31 -26.49 -3.31
CA LYS A 26 -8.94 -27.01 -3.51
C LYS A 26 -8.59 -27.18 -5.00
N ILE A 27 -9.58 -27.58 -5.81
CA ILE A 27 -9.43 -27.79 -7.25
C ILE A 27 -9.25 -26.44 -7.96
N GLY A 28 -10.02 -25.43 -7.60
CA GLY A 28 -9.90 -24.07 -8.16
C GLY A 28 -8.50 -23.49 -7.96
N ARG A 29 -7.95 -23.58 -6.75
CA ARG A 29 -6.58 -23.16 -6.44
C ARG A 29 -5.52 -23.87 -7.28
N LYS A 30 -5.69 -25.17 -7.52
CA LYS A 30 -4.73 -25.94 -8.33
C LYS A 30 -4.81 -25.52 -9.79
N ILE A 31 -6.02 -25.30 -10.34
CA ILE A 31 -6.23 -24.83 -11.71
C ILE A 31 -5.61 -23.45 -11.92
N GLU A 32 -5.75 -22.55 -10.96
CA GLU A 32 -5.22 -21.18 -11.05
C GLU A 32 -3.69 -21.15 -11.07
N ASN A 33 -3.04 -22.00 -10.26
CA ASN A 33 -1.57 -22.08 -10.19
C ASN A 33 -0.91 -22.73 -11.40
N VAL A 34 -1.66 -23.44 -12.24
CA VAL A 34 -1.14 -24.07 -13.47
C VAL A 34 -0.75 -22.96 -14.45
N SER A 35 0.45 -23.01 -15.01
CA SER A 35 0.88 -22.01 -15.99
C SER A 35 0.30 -22.30 -17.38
N PHE A 36 0.35 -21.32 -18.30
CA PHE A 36 0.04 -21.58 -19.72
C PHE A 36 0.98 -22.65 -20.31
N GLU A 37 2.23 -22.67 -19.87
CA GLU A 37 3.22 -23.67 -20.25
C GLU A 37 2.81 -25.08 -19.81
N ASP A 38 2.27 -25.22 -18.60
CA ASP A 38 1.80 -26.52 -18.09
C ASP A 38 0.58 -27.02 -18.88
N LEU A 39 -0.36 -26.13 -19.23
CA LEU A 39 -1.52 -26.49 -20.07
C LEU A 39 -1.07 -26.91 -21.48
N LEU A 40 -0.11 -26.18 -22.06
CA LEU A 40 0.47 -26.51 -23.36
C LEU A 40 1.19 -27.87 -23.31
N ALA A 41 1.98 -28.11 -22.27
CA ALA A 41 2.70 -29.38 -22.09
C ALA A 41 1.72 -30.57 -21.97
N VAL A 42 0.64 -30.42 -21.21
CA VAL A 42 -0.41 -31.45 -21.09
C VAL A 42 -1.13 -31.67 -22.44
N ALA A 43 -1.41 -30.61 -23.19
CA ALA A 43 -2.01 -30.72 -24.53
C ALA A 43 -1.10 -31.49 -25.50
N LEU A 44 0.18 -31.11 -25.56
CA LEU A 44 1.17 -31.77 -26.42
C LEU A 44 1.37 -33.24 -26.03
N LEU A 45 1.43 -33.54 -24.73
CA LEU A 45 1.53 -34.91 -24.23
C LEU A 45 0.31 -35.74 -24.61
N ALA A 46 -0.91 -35.19 -24.49
CA ALA A 46 -2.13 -35.87 -24.94
C ALA A 46 -2.13 -36.16 -26.45
N LEU A 47 -1.65 -35.20 -27.26
CA LEU A 47 -1.51 -35.36 -28.71
C LEU A 47 -0.47 -36.43 -29.09
N ILE A 48 0.69 -36.43 -28.42
CA ILE A 48 1.74 -37.41 -28.66
C ILE A 48 1.26 -38.81 -28.30
N ILE A 49 0.67 -38.99 -27.11
CA ILE A 49 0.14 -40.29 -26.66
C ILE A 49 -0.94 -40.80 -27.61
N SER A 50 -1.86 -39.93 -28.04
CA SER A 50 -2.87 -40.31 -29.02
C SER A 50 -2.27 -40.69 -30.37
N THR A 51 -1.29 -39.92 -30.85
CA THR A 51 -0.63 -40.17 -32.14
C THR A 51 0.12 -41.50 -32.13
N GLU A 52 0.85 -41.79 -31.05
CA GLU A 52 1.54 -43.07 -30.86
C GLU A 52 0.55 -44.23 -30.82
N PHE A 53 -0.57 -44.08 -30.10
CA PHE A 53 -1.63 -45.08 -30.07
C PHE A 53 -2.17 -45.37 -31.48
N PHE A 54 -2.61 -44.36 -32.23
CA PHE A 54 -3.15 -44.59 -33.57
C PHE A 54 -2.10 -45.11 -34.56
N TYR A 55 -0.84 -44.69 -34.45
CA TYR A 55 0.23 -45.21 -35.30
C TYR A 55 0.49 -46.71 -35.09
N ILE A 56 0.49 -47.17 -33.83
CA ILE A 56 0.75 -48.58 -33.49
C ILE A 56 -0.46 -49.47 -33.82
N PHE A 57 -1.67 -49.04 -33.46
CA PHE A 57 -2.88 -49.86 -33.54
C PHE A 57 -3.59 -49.85 -34.90
N THR A 58 -3.26 -48.92 -35.80
CA THR A 58 -3.88 -48.86 -37.13
C THR A 58 -3.55 -50.08 -38.00
N PRO A 59 -2.28 -50.52 -38.17
CA PRO A 59 -1.97 -51.71 -38.96
C PRO A 59 -2.49 -53.02 -38.35
N LEU A 60 -2.84 -52.99 -37.05
CA LEU A 60 -3.46 -54.10 -36.31
C LEU A 60 -5.00 -54.13 -36.46
N GLY A 61 -5.59 -53.14 -37.15
CA GLY A 61 -7.04 -53.08 -37.41
C GLY A 61 -7.89 -52.46 -36.28
N TYR A 62 -7.27 -51.92 -35.22
CA TYR A 62 -7.97 -51.34 -34.06
C TYR A 62 -7.80 -49.81 -33.94
N GLY A 63 -7.15 -49.17 -34.91
CA GLY A 63 -6.85 -47.73 -34.93
C GLY A 63 -7.77 -46.96 -35.89
N LEU A 64 -7.22 -46.51 -37.01
CA LEU A 64 -7.91 -45.70 -38.03
C LEU A 64 -8.47 -46.56 -39.17
N ASN A 65 -9.46 -46.03 -39.90
CA ASN A 65 -10.09 -46.63 -41.08
C ASN A 65 -9.19 -46.64 -42.33
N THR A 66 -7.88 -46.83 -42.17
CA THR A 66 -6.90 -46.85 -43.25
C THR A 66 -6.03 -48.09 -43.17
N ASN A 67 -5.85 -48.80 -44.29
CA ASN A 67 -5.04 -50.03 -44.35
C ASN A 67 -3.57 -49.75 -44.69
N GLN A 68 -3.01 -48.62 -44.22
CA GLN A 68 -1.61 -48.29 -44.49
C GLN A 68 -0.66 -49.06 -43.55
N PRO A 69 0.45 -49.61 -44.05
CA PRO A 69 1.48 -50.19 -43.20
C PRO A 69 2.20 -49.08 -42.40
N TRP A 70 3.01 -49.49 -41.41
CA TRP A 70 3.89 -48.56 -40.69
C TRP A 70 4.77 -47.78 -41.67
N SER A 71 4.44 -46.49 -41.79
CA SER A 71 5.03 -45.58 -42.76
C SER A 71 4.95 -44.16 -42.23
N ILE A 72 5.77 -43.27 -42.76
CA ILE A 72 5.75 -41.85 -42.41
C ILE A 72 4.36 -41.24 -42.71
N ASN A 73 3.71 -41.66 -43.79
CA ASN A 73 2.36 -41.23 -44.14
C ASN A 73 1.33 -41.61 -43.05
N LEU A 74 1.43 -42.81 -42.49
CA LEU A 74 0.55 -43.23 -41.39
C LEU A 74 0.80 -42.41 -40.12
N ALA A 75 2.06 -42.09 -39.81
CA ALA A 75 2.38 -41.23 -38.67
C ALA A 75 1.78 -39.83 -38.83
N LEU A 76 1.88 -39.24 -40.04
CA LEU A 76 1.27 -37.95 -40.36
C LEU A 76 -0.26 -38.00 -40.29
N ASN A 77 -0.88 -39.07 -40.81
CA ASN A 77 -2.33 -39.27 -40.73
C ASN A 77 -2.82 -39.44 -39.28
N SER A 78 -2.04 -40.13 -38.43
CA SER A 78 -2.35 -40.32 -37.01
C SER A 78 -2.21 -39.03 -36.21
N LEU A 79 -1.20 -38.21 -36.54
CA LEU A 79 -1.02 -36.88 -35.96
C LEU A 79 -2.16 -35.95 -36.39
N TYR A 80 -2.49 -35.95 -37.68
CA TYR A 80 -3.58 -35.18 -38.24
C TYR A 80 -4.91 -35.53 -37.57
N PHE A 81 -5.25 -36.82 -37.49
CA PHE A 81 -6.46 -37.29 -36.82
C PHE A 81 -6.48 -36.87 -35.34
N SER A 82 -5.38 -37.04 -34.62
CA SER A 82 -5.29 -36.66 -33.21
C SER A 82 -5.46 -35.16 -33.01
N LEU A 83 -4.86 -34.33 -33.87
CA LEU A 83 -4.97 -32.87 -33.81
C LEU A 83 -6.40 -32.39 -34.11
N VAL A 84 -7.01 -32.88 -35.19
CA VAL A 84 -8.37 -32.52 -35.62
C VAL A 84 -9.41 -32.96 -34.60
N THR A 85 -9.21 -34.12 -33.99
CA THR A 85 -10.10 -34.65 -32.94
C THR A 85 -9.93 -33.89 -31.62
N PHE A 86 -8.69 -33.62 -31.20
CA PHE A 86 -8.39 -32.86 -29.98
C PHE A 86 -8.91 -31.42 -30.05
N THR A 87 -8.80 -30.78 -31.21
CA THR A 87 -9.32 -29.43 -31.47
C THR A 87 -10.82 -29.41 -31.75
N THR A 88 -11.49 -30.57 -31.72
CA THR A 88 -12.93 -30.73 -31.98
C THR A 88 -13.39 -30.27 -33.36
N LEU A 89 -12.46 -30.17 -34.32
CA LEU A 89 -12.76 -29.84 -35.72
C LEU A 89 -13.51 -31.00 -36.40
N GLY A 90 -13.01 -32.24 -36.23
CA GLY A 90 -13.70 -33.46 -36.63
C GLY A 90 -14.17 -33.52 -38.09
N TYR A 91 -13.27 -33.30 -39.06
CA TYR A 91 -13.62 -33.29 -40.50
C TYR A 91 -14.30 -34.58 -41.00
N GLY A 92 -14.00 -35.72 -40.38
CA GLY A 92 -14.66 -37.01 -40.67
C GLY A 92 -14.09 -37.76 -41.88
N ASP A 93 -12.99 -37.28 -42.44
CA ASP A 93 -12.22 -37.92 -43.52
C ASP A 93 -11.49 -39.19 -43.03
N ILE A 94 -10.89 -39.12 -41.84
CA ILE A 94 -10.29 -40.25 -41.14
C ILE A 94 -11.13 -40.55 -39.90
N SER A 95 -11.49 -41.81 -39.70
CA SER A 95 -12.35 -42.23 -38.58
C SER A 95 -11.75 -43.41 -37.82
N PRO A 96 -11.93 -43.45 -36.48
CA PRO A 96 -11.44 -44.54 -35.67
C PRO A 96 -12.37 -45.75 -35.77
N VAL A 97 -11.79 -46.95 -35.82
CA VAL A 97 -12.51 -48.22 -35.91
C VAL A 97 -12.21 -49.09 -34.69
N GLY A 98 -13.16 -49.96 -34.33
CA GLY A 98 -13.01 -50.85 -33.19
C GLY A 98 -12.71 -50.13 -31.87
N ALA A 99 -11.65 -50.55 -31.19
CA ALA A 99 -11.23 -50.01 -29.89
C ALA A 99 -10.75 -48.55 -29.94
N GLY A 100 -10.26 -48.09 -31.10
CA GLY A 100 -9.83 -46.69 -31.29
C GLY A 100 -10.93 -45.66 -31.05
N ARG A 101 -12.21 -46.06 -31.14
CA ARG A 101 -13.36 -45.17 -30.85
C ARG A 101 -13.37 -44.72 -29.39
N VAL A 102 -13.04 -45.60 -28.45
CA VAL A 102 -13.02 -45.26 -27.02
C VAL A 102 -11.90 -44.26 -26.74
N VAL A 103 -10.72 -44.47 -27.35
CA VAL A 103 -9.59 -43.54 -27.24
C VAL A 103 -9.94 -42.18 -27.85
N ALA A 104 -10.61 -42.15 -28.99
CA ALA A 104 -11.08 -40.91 -29.61
C ALA A 104 -12.06 -40.15 -28.70
N VAL A 105 -12.99 -40.85 -28.02
CA VAL A 105 -13.91 -40.20 -27.05
C VAL A 105 -13.13 -39.58 -25.89
N ILE A 106 -12.17 -40.31 -25.31
CA ILE A 106 -11.33 -39.79 -24.23
C ILE A 106 -10.51 -38.58 -24.72
N LEU A 107 -9.97 -38.65 -25.93
CA LEU A 107 -9.20 -37.56 -26.54
C LEU A 107 -10.04 -36.29 -26.71
N VAL A 108 -11.27 -36.41 -27.23
CA VAL A 108 -12.20 -35.27 -27.37
C VAL A 108 -12.51 -34.66 -26.00
N MET A 109 -12.79 -35.48 -24.98
CA MET A 109 -13.07 -34.99 -23.63
C MET A 109 -11.86 -34.25 -23.04
N CYS A 110 -10.65 -34.80 -23.21
CA CYS A 110 -9.41 -34.15 -22.81
C CYS A 110 -9.21 -32.81 -23.53
N GLY A 111 -9.40 -32.79 -24.86
CA GLY A 111 -9.30 -31.57 -25.68
C GLY A 111 -10.25 -30.48 -25.23
N LEU A 112 -11.52 -30.82 -25.02
CA LEU A 112 -12.55 -29.89 -24.51
C LEU A 112 -12.18 -29.29 -23.15
N ILE A 113 -11.73 -30.12 -22.20
CA ILE A 113 -11.32 -29.64 -20.86
C ILE A 113 -10.14 -28.68 -20.99
N ILE A 114 -9.09 -29.05 -21.73
CA ILE A 114 -7.88 -28.23 -21.86
C ILE A 114 -8.18 -26.90 -22.57
N MET A 115 -8.97 -26.93 -23.65
CA MET A 115 -9.37 -25.73 -24.38
C MET A 115 -10.22 -24.79 -23.50
N THR A 116 -11.19 -25.34 -22.77
CA THR A 116 -12.06 -24.55 -21.87
C THR A 116 -11.26 -23.90 -20.75
N LEU A 117 -10.32 -24.62 -20.14
CA LEU A 117 -9.43 -24.07 -19.11
C LEU A 117 -8.53 -22.97 -19.66
N THR A 118 -8.03 -23.13 -20.88
CA THR A 118 -7.17 -22.12 -21.54
C THR A 118 -7.95 -20.84 -21.82
N ILE A 119 -9.15 -20.95 -22.38
CA ILE A 119 -10.04 -19.81 -22.64
C ILE A 119 -10.40 -19.11 -21.33
N GLY A 120 -10.78 -19.88 -20.30
CA GLY A 120 -11.11 -19.35 -18.98
C GLY A 120 -9.95 -18.57 -18.34
N LYS A 121 -8.71 -19.05 -18.49
CA LYS A 121 -7.52 -18.33 -18.03
C LYS A 121 -7.28 -17.04 -18.78
N VAL A 122 -7.35 -17.04 -20.11
CA VAL A 122 -7.19 -15.82 -20.90
C VAL A 122 -8.24 -14.76 -20.52
N ALA A 123 -9.49 -15.19 -20.32
CA ALA A 123 -10.56 -14.31 -19.86
C ALA A 123 -10.28 -13.75 -18.45
N SER A 124 -9.82 -14.60 -17.52
CA SER A 124 -9.47 -14.20 -16.15
C SER A 124 -8.32 -13.18 -16.11
N GLU A 125 -7.24 -13.42 -16.86
CA GLU A 125 -6.09 -12.50 -16.96
C GLU A 125 -6.51 -11.12 -17.49
N ARG A 126 -7.37 -11.10 -18.52
CA ARG A 126 -7.94 -9.86 -19.05
C ARG A 126 -8.77 -9.13 -17.99
N GLN A 127 -9.63 -9.85 -17.27
CA GLN A 127 -10.47 -9.27 -16.23
C GLN A 127 -9.65 -8.75 -15.04
N GLN A 128 -8.63 -9.47 -14.61
CA GLN A 128 -7.70 -9.05 -13.57
C GLN A 128 -6.93 -7.77 -13.97
N SER A 129 -6.47 -7.70 -15.22
CA SER A 129 -5.79 -6.51 -15.76
C SER A 129 -6.71 -5.29 -15.76
N LEU A 130 -7.98 -5.46 -16.17
CA LEU A 130 -8.96 -4.39 -16.17
C LEU A 130 -9.33 -3.94 -14.74
N LEU A 131 -9.55 -4.87 -13.82
CA LEU A 131 -9.83 -4.57 -12.41
C LEU A 131 -8.67 -3.83 -11.75
N LEU A 132 -7.44 -4.21 -12.07
CA LEU A 132 -6.24 -3.52 -11.59
C LEU A 132 -6.22 -2.07 -12.10
N LEU A 133 -6.46 -1.86 -13.40
CA LEU A 133 -6.52 -0.50 -13.99
C LEU A 133 -7.63 0.37 -13.38
N LEU A 134 -8.81 -0.21 -13.15
CA LEU A 134 -9.91 0.49 -12.48
C LEU A 134 -9.52 0.88 -11.06
N HIS A 135 -8.97 -0.07 -10.29
CA HIS A 135 -8.57 0.19 -8.92
C HIS A 135 -7.45 1.25 -8.83
N THR A 136 -6.45 1.21 -9.72
CA THR A 136 -5.40 2.23 -9.74
C THR A 136 -5.93 3.60 -10.15
N SER A 137 -6.83 3.65 -11.14
CA SER A 137 -7.48 4.89 -11.60
C SER A 137 -8.34 5.52 -10.50
N ASP A 138 -9.18 4.72 -9.83
CA ASP A 138 -10.01 5.19 -8.72
C ASP A 138 -9.16 5.70 -7.56
N CYS A 139 -8.08 4.98 -7.25
CA CYS A 139 -7.16 5.37 -6.21
C CYS A 139 -6.45 6.68 -6.52
N GLN A 140 -5.97 6.84 -7.75
CA GLN A 140 -5.39 8.08 -8.24
C GLN A 140 -6.40 9.24 -8.14
N ARG A 141 -7.64 9.04 -8.62
CA ARG A 141 -8.70 10.05 -8.55
C ARG A 141 -9.01 10.47 -7.12
N ARG A 142 -9.10 9.51 -6.19
CA ARG A 142 -9.33 9.79 -4.76
C ARG A 142 -8.19 10.58 -4.12
N ILE A 143 -6.95 10.21 -4.39
CA ILE A 143 -5.78 10.93 -3.88
C ILE A 143 -5.73 12.35 -4.45
N THR A 144 -6.00 12.54 -5.73
CA THR A 144 -6.09 13.88 -6.33
C THR A 144 -7.18 14.72 -5.68
N GLY A 145 -8.38 14.17 -5.45
CA GLY A 145 -9.43 14.89 -4.72
C GLY A 145 -9.00 15.31 -3.31
N PHE A 146 -8.29 14.46 -2.57
CA PHE A 146 -7.72 14.85 -1.28
C PHE A 146 -6.67 15.96 -1.38
N ILE A 147 -5.87 15.98 -2.45
CA ILE A 147 -4.88 17.05 -2.70
C ILE A 147 -5.59 18.37 -2.96
N ASP A 148 -6.66 18.37 -3.76
CA ASP A 148 -7.46 19.55 -4.06
C ASP A 148 -8.15 20.09 -2.78
N ASP A 149 -8.70 19.20 -1.95
CA ASP A 149 -9.27 19.56 -0.65
C ASP A 149 -8.20 20.17 0.28
N LEU A 150 -7.01 19.58 0.35
CA LEU A 150 -5.89 20.11 1.13
C LEU A 150 -5.52 21.52 0.65
N GLU A 151 -5.44 21.73 -0.66
CA GLU A 151 -5.13 23.03 -1.26
C GLU A 151 -6.19 24.09 -0.91
N SER A 152 -7.48 23.73 -0.93
CA SER A 152 -8.57 24.62 -0.50
C SER A 152 -8.42 25.06 0.97
N TYR A 153 -8.11 24.12 1.88
CA TYR A 153 -7.85 24.44 3.28
C TYR A 153 -6.59 25.30 3.45
N LEU A 154 -5.52 25.05 2.69
CA LEU A 154 -4.28 25.84 2.76
C LEU A 154 -4.51 27.27 2.28
N ASN A 155 -5.22 27.45 1.17
CA ASN A 155 -5.57 28.78 0.66
C ASN A 155 -6.42 29.55 1.67
N SER A 156 -7.40 28.88 2.30
CA SER A 156 -8.24 29.47 3.34
C SER A 156 -7.44 29.86 4.59
N LEU A 157 -6.49 29.02 5.02
CA LEU A 157 -5.60 29.30 6.15
C LEU A 157 -4.63 30.45 5.85
N ASN A 158 -4.02 30.46 4.66
CA ASN A 158 -3.13 31.53 4.23
C ASN A 158 -3.87 32.87 4.18
N ASN A 159 -5.09 32.90 3.62
CA ASN A 159 -5.94 34.09 3.60
C ASN A 159 -6.30 34.57 5.01
N ALA A 160 -6.65 33.66 5.92
CA ALA A 160 -6.97 34.00 7.31
C ALA A 160 -5.75 34.50 8.11
N SER A 161 -4.55 34.05 7.77
CA SER A 161 -3.29 34.44 8.42
C SER A 161 -2.63 35.70 7.83
N GLY A 162 -2.90 36.03 6.56
CA GLY A 162 -2.27 37.15 5.84
C GLY A 162 -2.85 38.54 6.14
N CYS A 163 -3.99 38.65 6.84
CA CYS A 163 -4.58 39.95 7.19
C CYS A 163 -3.95 40.55 8.46
N THR A 164 -2.86 41.30 8.28
CA THR A 164 -1.98 41.93 9.30
C THR A 164 -2.64 42.93 10.26
N ARG A 165 -3.98 43.05 10.32
CA ARG A 165 -4.66 44.01 11.21
C ARG A 165 -5.75 43.42 12.11
N HIS A 166 -6.35 42.28 11.73
CA HIS A 166 -7.27 41.52 12.59
C HIS A 166 -7.26 40.05 12.16
N ILE A 167 -6.42 39.24 12.79
CA ILE A 167 -6.47 37.78 12.62
C ILE A 167 -7.81 37.31 13.17
N LYS A 168 -8.69 36.79 12.30
CA LYS A 168 -9.94 36.17 12.72
C LYS A 168 -9.64 34.79 13.29
N VAL A 169 -9.29 34.76 14.58
CA VAL A 169 -8.90 33.54 15.31
C VAL A 169 -9.98 32.44 15.21
N GLY A 170 -11.27 32.84 15.13
CA GLY A 170 -12.38 31.92 14.90
C GLY A 170 -12.29 31.16 13.56
N ASP A 171 -11.98 31.86 12.48
CA ASP A 171 -11.88 31.27 11.14
C ASP A 171 -10.68 30.31 11.06
N VAL A 172 -9.54 30.70 11.63
CA VAL A 172 -8.34 29.83 11.72
C VAL A 172 -8.67 28.55 12.50
N LYS A 173 -9.40 28.63 13.61
CA LYS A 173 -9.83 27.46 14.39
C LYS A 173 -10.68 26.51 13.55
N ILE A 174 -11.67 27.03 12.82
CA ILE A 174 -12.57 26.22 11.99
C ILE A 174 -11.78 25.50 10.90
N GLN A 175 -10.92 26.23 10.18
CA GLN A 175 -10.10 25.66 9.11
C GLN A 175 -9.10 24.61 9.62
N LEU A 176 -8.46 24.83 10.77
CA LEU A 176 -7.59 23.83 11.40
C LEU A 176 -8.35 22.56 11.81
N ASN A 177 -9.61 22.68 12.22
CA ASN A 177 -10.42 21.51 12.56
C ASN A 177 -10.83 20.73 11.32
N GLY A 178 -11.25 21.41 10.25
CA GLY A 178 -11.53 20.78 8.95
C GLY A 178 -10.31 20.05 8.40
N LEU A 179 -9.14 20.69 8.43
CA LEU A 179 -7.87 20.09 8.04
C LEU A 179 -7.52 18.83 8.84
N LYS A 180 -7.82 18.80 10.15
CA LYS A 180 -7.63 17.62 11.00
C LYS A 180 -8.47 16.44 10.53
N HIS A 181 -9.76 16.65 10.27
CA HIS A 181 -10.65 15.60 9.79
C HIS A 181 -10.25 15.09 8.41
N LEU A 182 -9.86 15.99 7.50
CA LEU A 182 -9.35 15.62 6.18
C LEU A 182 -8.06 14.78 6.29
N LEU A 183 -7.13 15.19 7.15
CA LEU A 183 -5.89 14.47 7.36
C LEU A 183 -6.13 13.06 7.94
N GLU A 184 -7.08 12.93 8.87
CA GLU A 184 -7.52 11.63 9.40
C GLU A 184 -8.15 10.73 8.31
N ALA A 185 -8.97 11.30 7.43
CA ALA A 185 -9.54 10.58 6.30
C ALA A 185 -8.45 10.07 5.35
N ILE A 186 -7.46 10.90 5.03
CA ILE A 186 -6.31 10.54 4.19
C ILE A 186 -5.48 9.43 4.86
N GLU A 187 -5.20 9.56 6.16
CA GLU A 187 -4.45 8.57 6.94
C GLU A 187 -5.15 7.20 6.90
N ASN A 188 -6.45 7.17 7.20
CA ASN A 188 -7.24 5.94 7.19
C ASN A 188 -7.31 5.31 5.79
N TYR A 189 -7.53 6.13 4.75
CA TYR A 189 -7.60 5.67 3.37
C TYR A 189 -6.28 5.05 2.92
N VAL A 190 -5.17 5.76 3.12
CA VAL A 190 -3.85 5.28 2.74
C VAL A 190 -3.47 4.06 3.57
N ALA A 191 -3.65 4.07 4.90
CA ALA A 191 -3.37 2.91 5.74
C ALA A 191 -4.12 1.67 5.23
N PHE A 192 -5.44 1.78 5.00
CA PHE A 192 -6.26 0.70 4.47
C PHE A 192 -5.69 0.11 3.17
N HIS A 193 -5.37 0.96 2.19
CA HIS A 193 -4.91 0.52 0.88
C HIS A 193 -3.44 0.08 0.85
N LEU A 194 -2.60 0.59 1.76
CA LEU A 194 -1.25 0.06 1.98
C LEU A 194 -1.34 -1.38 2.44
N TYR A 195 -2.18 -1.67 3.44
CA TYR A 195 -2.29 -3.01 4.02
C TYR A 195 -3.08 -4.00 3.15
N GLN A 196 -4.20 -3.61 2.54
CA GLN A 196 -5.06 -4.54 1.80
C GLN A 196 -4.72 -4.66 0.32
N SER A 197 -4.42 -3.54 -0.35
CA SER A 197 -4.39 -3.50 -1.82
C SER A 197 -2.98 -3.41 -2.40
N LYS A 198 -1.92 -3.43 -1.58
CA LYS A 198 -0.54 -3.19 -2.03
C LYS A 198 -0.44 -1.95 -2.93
N MET A 199 -1.12 -0.85 -2.59
CA MET A 199 -1.24 0.37 -3.42
C MET A 199 0.09 0.87 -4.00
N ILE A 200 1.19 0.75 -3.24
CA ILE A 200 2.56 1.14 -3.66
C ILE A 200 3.16 0.22 -4.76
N ASP A 201 2.61 -0.98 -5.01
CA ASP A 201 3.07 -1.82 -6.12
C ASP A 201 2.44 -1.42 -7.46
N PHE A 202 1.31 -0.71 -7.44
CA PHE A 202 0.47 -0.53 -8.62
C PHE A 202 0.52 0.90 -9.13
N GLY A 203 1.65 1.33 -9.69
CA GLY A 203 1.78 2.46 -10.63
C GLY A 203 1.31 3.85 -10.17
N ASN A 204 0.76 4.00 -8.96
CA ASN A 204 0.19 5.25 -8.44
C ASN A 204 1.24 6.11 -7.71
N ASP A 205 2.50 5.96 -8.10
CA ASP A 205 3.63 6.56 -7.41
C ASP A 205 3.60 8.08 -7.55
N THR A 206 3.14 8.59 -8.69
CA THR A 206 3.04 10.03 -8.97
C THR A 206 2.05 10.72 -8.04
N SER A 207 0.83 10.21 -7.91
CA SER A 207 -0.18 10.83 -7.03
C SER A 207 0.21 10.70 -5.57
N MET A 208 0.85 9.60 -5.19
CA MET A 208 1.40 9.44 -3.85
C MET A 208 2.52 10.45 -3.55
N ILE A 209 3.42 10.69 -4.51
CA ILE A 209 4.47 11.73 -4.40
C ILE A 209 3.83 13.12 -4.30
N MET A 210 2.80 13.40 -5.09
CA MET A 210 2.06 14.67 -5.02
C MET A 210 1.41 14.86 -3.65
N LEU A 211 0.79 13.81 -3.09
CA LEU A 211 0.21 13.84 -1.75
C LEU A 211 1.28 14.11 -0.69
N LEU A 212 2.43 13.43 -0.77
CA LEU A 212 3.54 13.64 0.16
C LEU A 212 4.07 15.08 0.10
N ARG A 213 4.26 15.64 -1.10
CA ARG A 213 4.65 17.05 -1.29
C ARG A 213 3.61 18.00 -0.73
N LYS A 214 2.32 17.76 -1.01
CA LYS A 214 1.24 18.62 -0.49
C LYS A 214 1.19 18.58 1.05
N LYS A 215 1.42 17.43 1.68
CA LYS A 215 1.56 17.32 3.14
C LYS A 215 2.75 18.11 3.70
N GLU A 216 3.84 18.22 2.94
CA GLU A 216 4.97 19.07 3.30
C GLU A 216 4.57 20.56 3.28
N GLU A 217 3.84 21.01 2.26
CA GLU A 217 3.27 22.37 2.19
C GLU A 217 2.35 22.66 3.39
N VAL A 218 1.51 21.69 3.78
CA VAL A 218 0.68 21.80 5.00
C VAL A 218 1.55 22.03 6.23
N SER A 219 2.64 21.28 6.38
CA SER A 219 3.56 21.47 7.50
C SER A 219 4.16 22.87 7.53
N ASP A 220 4.47 23.46 6.38
CA ASP A 220 5.06 24.81 6.30
C ASP A 220 4.06 25.92 6.66
N VAL A 221 2.80 25.78 6.24
CA VAL A 221 1.72 26.69 6.66
C VAL A 221 1.48 26.59 8.16
N LEU A 222 1.48 25.39 8.74
CA LEU A 222 1.35 25.20 10.19
C LEU A 222 2.49 25.88 10.97
N ILE A 223 3.74 25.82 10.47
CA ILE A 223 4.88 26.53 11.06
C ILE A 223 4.68 28.05 10.99
N THR A 224 4.22 28.56 9.85
CA THR A 224 3.96 29.99 9.64
C THR A 224 2.89 30.50 10.59
N ILE A 225 1.77 29.77 10.73
CA ILE A 225 0.70 30.08 11.68
C ILE A 225 1.24 30.04 13.12
N PHE A 226 2.04 29.04 13.47
CA PHE A 226 2.62 28.92 14.80
C PHE A 226 3.55 30.11 15.13
N ARG A 227 4.36 30.57 14.16
CA ARG A 227 5.27 31.72 14.32
C ARG A 227 4.59 33.08 14.23
N SER A 228 3.37 33.16 13.69
CA SER A 228 2.64 34.42 13.54
C SER A 228 2.22 35.07 14.87
N GLY A 229 2.45 34.41 16.01
CA GLY A 229 2.23 35.01 17.33
C GLY A 229 0.76 35.02 17.78
N ILE A 230 -0.09 34.16 17.19
CA ILE A 230 -1.48 33.99 17.64
C ILE A 230 -1.46 33.36 19.05
N ALA A 231 -1.67 34.18 20.08
CA ALA A 231 -1.69 33.79 21.49
C ALA A 231 -2.99 33.03 21.87
N ASP A 232 -3.40 32.05 21.07
CA ASP A 232 -4.58 31.22 21.34
C ASP A 232 -4.19 29.76 21.59
N LYS A 233 -4.48 29.28 22.81
CA LYS A 233 -4.20 27.92 23.29
C LYS A 233 -4.69 26.83 22.33
N VAL A 234 -5.87 27.01 21.74
CA VAL A 234 -6.51 26.02 20.87
C VAL A 234 -5.87 25.97 19.50
N VAL A 235 -5.40 27.11 18.99
CA VAL A 235 -4.69 27.17 17.70
C VAL A 235 -3.32 26.49 17.82
N CYS A 236 -2.55 26.81 18.85
CA CYS A 236 -1.25 26.17 19.11
C CYS A 236 -1.38 24.65 19.32
N SER A 237 -2.34 24.19 20.12
CA SER A 237 -2.54 22.75 20.37
C SER A 237 -2.92 22.00 19.09
N ARG A 238 -3.77 22.61 18.24
CA ARG A 238 -4.19 22.01 16.96
C ARG A 238 -3.03 21.93 15.98
N CYS A 239 -2.22 22.99 15.85
CA CYS A 239 -1.02 22.97 14.99
C CYS A 239 0.00 21.91 15.43
N LEU A 240 0.21 21.74 16.74
CA LEU A 240 1.10 20.70 17.27
C LEU A 240 0.53 19.29 17.03
N SER A 241 -0.77 19.09 17.24
CA SER A 241 -1.42 17.80 16.97
C SER A 241 -1.38 17.42 15.49
N LEU A 242 -1.60 18.38 14.59
CA LEU A 242 -1.56 18.18 13.14
C LEU A 242 -0.14 17.86 12.67
N SER A 243 0.86 18.63 13.11
CA SER A 243 2.26 18.36 12.75
C SER A 243 2.74 16.99 13.23
N ARG A 244 2.31 16.54 14.43
CA ARG A 244 2.59 15.17 14.91
C ARG A 244 1.97 14.10 14.00
N LYS A 245 0.72 14.28 13.57
CA LYS A 245 0.01 13.37 12.65
C LYS A 245 0.71 13.27 11.30
N LEU A 246 1.08 14.42 10.71
CA LEU A 246 1.84 14.48 9.46
C LEU A 246 3.15 13.69 9.53
N ALA A 247 3.91 13.84 10.62
CA ALA A 247 5.15 13.10 10.83
C ALA A 247 4.93 11.58 11.05
N PHE A 248 3.85 11.20 11.75
CA PHE A 248 3.50 9.79 11.96
C PHE A 248 3.14 9.08 10.64
N PHE A 249 2.37 9.75 9.77
CA PHE A 249 2.02 9.20 8.47
C PHE A 249 3.23 8.94 7.56
N GLU A 250 4.21 9.83 7.55
CA GLU A 250 5.44 9.61 6.79
C GLU A 250 6.21 8.39 7.31
N ALA A 251 6.31 8.24 8.64
CA ALA A 251 6.92 7.08 9.27
C ALA A 251 6.18 5.76 8.92
N LEU A 252 4.85 5.79 8.82
CA LEU A 252 4.04 4.64 8.40
C LEU A 252 4.41 4.18 6.97
N ILE A 253 4.49 5.14 6.03
CA ILE A 253 4.84 4.84 4.63
C ILE A 253 6.27 4.30 4.54
N PHE A 254 7.21 4.90 5.26
CA PHE A 254 8.61 4.46 5.28
C PHE A 254 8.76 3.03 5.84
N LYS A 255 8.05 2.71 6.95
CA LYS A 255 8.04 1.37 7.55
C LYS A 255 7.48 0.32 6.59
N PHE A 256 6.40 0.65 5.89
CA PHE A 256 5.78 -0.28 4.93
C PHE A 256 6.69 -0.56 3.73
N GLN A 257 7.42 0.44 3.24
CA GLN A 257 8.36 0.28 2.13
C GLN A 257 9.59 -0.54 2.52
N SER A 258 10.13 -0.36 3.73
CA SER A 258 11.33 -1.08 4.20
C SER A 258 11.08 -2.58 4.42
N GLN A 259 9.93 -2.95 5.00
CA GLN A 259 9.53 -4.37 5.18
C GLN A 259 9.45 -5.11 3.84
N LYS A 260 8.99 -4.43 2.78
CA LYS A 260 8.81 -5.02 1.46
C LYS A 260 10.12 -5.26 0.72
N GLN A 261 11.08 -4.34 0.85
CA GLN A 261 12.40 -4.48 0.24
C GLN A 261 13.16 -5.70 0.79
N LEU A 262 12.90 -6.07 2.05
CA LEU A 262 13.42 -7.27 2.69
C LEU A 262 12.80 -8.55 2.10
N SER A 263 11.47 -8.59 1.93
CA SER A 263 10.74 -9.72 1.33
C SER A 263 11.18 -10.01 -0.12
N ILE A 264 11.40 -8.98 -0.94
CA ILE A 264 11.88 -9.15 -2.32
C ILE A 264 13.28 -9.75 -2.37
N LYS A 265 14.18 -9.34 -1.45
CA LYS A 265 15.54 -9.91 -1.36
C LYS A 265 15.51 -11.39 -0.97
N MET A 266 14.61 -11.79 -0.06
CA MET A 266 14.46 -13.20 0.34
C MET A 266 13.85 -14.06 -0.77
N GLY A 267 12.84 -13.57 -1.50
CA GLY A 267 12.21 -14.31 -2.60
C GLY A 267 13.06 -14.45 -3.87
N ALA A 268 14.00 -13.52 -4.10
CA ALA A 268 14.93 -13.59 -5.23
C ALA A 268 15.99 -14.70 -5.08
N GLY A 269 16.23 -15.21 -3.86
CA GLY A 269 17.18 -16.30 -3.63
C GLY A 269 16.73 -17.67 -4.15
N TRP A 270 15.43 -17.88 -4.33
CA TRP A 270 14.86 -19.19 -4.67
C TRP A 270 14.30 -19.29 -6.11
N ARG A 271 14.04 -18.15 -6.76
CA ARG A 271 13.40 -18.09 -8.11
C ARG A 271 14.33 -17.72 -9.26
N CYS A 272 15.65 -17.60 -9.03
CA CYS A 272 16.59 -17.17 -10.08
C CYS A 272 17.03 -18.27 -11.07
N SER A 273 16.44 -19.48 -11.06
CA SER A 273 16.93 -20.55 -11.94
C SER A 273 16.24 -20.67 -13.30
N PHE A 274 15.07 -20.08 -13.56
CA PHE A 274 14.45 -20.17 -14.89
C PHE A 274 13.53 -18.95 -15.13
N MET A 275 13.82 -18.20 -16.20
CA MET A 275 13.01 -17.10 -16.78
C MET A 275 12.76 -15.83 -15.93
N GLY A 276 13.21 -14.68 -16.44
CA GLY A 276 12.72 -13.38 -15.95
C GLY A 276 13.57 -12.17 -16.33
N PHE A 277 13.70 -11.86 -17.63
CA PHE A 277 14.49 -10.70 -18.09
C PHE A 277 13.68 -9.45 -18.47
N ARG A 278 12.35 -9.48 -18.60
CA ARG A 278 11.62 -8.30 -19.16
C ARG A 278 10.90 -7.38 -18.16
N ASN A 279 10.53 -7.82 -16.95
CA ASN A 279 9.78 -6.97 -15.99
C ASN A 279 10.61 -6.32 -14.87
N LYS A 280 11.94 -6.54 -14.81
CA LYS A 280 12.78 -5.99 -13.71
C LYS A 280 13.16 -4.52 -13.86
N PHE A 281 13.11 -3.95 -15.07
CA PHE A 281 13.69 -2.61 -15.31
C PHE A 281 12.76 -1.45 -14.94
N PHE A 282 11.44 -1.56 -15.21
CA PHE A 282 10.49 -0.48 -14.93
C PHE A 282 10.11 -0.35 -13.45
N LEU A 283 10.07 -1.45 -12.70
CA LEU A 283 9.70 -1.47 -11.27
C LEU A 283 10.77 -0.87 -10.34
N LYS A 284 12.02 -0.74 -10.79
CA LYS A 284 13.16 -0.34 -9.94
C LYS A 284 13.30 1.18 -9.81
N LYS A 285 12.95 1.96 -10.85
CA LYS A 285 13.21 3.42 -10.88
C LYS A 285 12.20 4.22 -10.06
N SER A 286 10.92 3.85 -10.12
CA SER A 286 9.84 4.56 -9.42
C SER A 286 9.91 4.39 -7.89
N LYS A 287 10.17 3.16 -7.42
CA LYS A 287 10.28 2.83 -5.98
C LYS A 287 11.39 3.59 -5.25
N VAL A 288 12.51 3.90 -5.93
CA VAL A 288 13.62 4.69 -5.36
C VAL A 288 13.24 6.15 -5.15
N HIS A 289 12.35 6.70 -5.98
CA HIS A 289 11.97 8.11 -5.90
C HIS A 289 11.02 8.38 -4.73
N ILE A 290 10.06 7.49 -4.45
CA ILE A 290 9.17 7.65 -3.30
C ILE A 290 9.96 7.56 -1.99
N VAL A 291 10.93 6.65 -1.86
CA VAL A 291 11.77 6.53 -0.66
C VAL A 291 12.55 7.81 -0.39
N LYS A 292 13.05 8.49 -1.43
CA LYS A 292 13.74 9.78 -1.29
C LYS A 292 12.79 10.91 -0.87
N VAL A 293 11.56 10.91 -1.40
CA VAL A 293 10.54 11.93 -1.07
C VAL A 293 9.90 11.67 0.30
N ALA A 294 9.70 10.42 0.71
CA ALA A 294 9.23 10.03 2.04
C ALA A 294 10.34 10.05 3.11
N ALA A 295 11.56 10.39 2.73
CA ALA A 295 12.65 10.75 3.65
C ALA A 295 12.72 12.27 3.88
N SER A 296 11.63 12.98 3.57
CA SER A 296 11.54 14.43 3.73
C SER A 296 11.66 14.84 5.20
N PRO A 297 11.91 16.12 5.51
CA PRO A 297 12.25 16.53 6.86
C PRO A 297 11.01 16.77 7.74
N LEU A 298 9.82 16.19 7.51
CA LEU A 298 8.65 16.50 8.36
C LEU A 298 8.89 16.15 9.84
N LYS A 299 9.64 15.09 10.14
CA LYS A 299 10.07 14.80 11.52
C LYS A 299 10.88 15.96 12.12
N ARG A 300 11.82 16.53 11.35
CA ARG A 300 12.61 17.70 11.76
C ARG A 300 11.75 18.97 11.86
N LYS A 301 10.79 19.17 10.95
CA LYS A 301 9.83 20.28 11.00
C LYS A 301 8.97 20.20 12.27
N TYR A 302 8.42 19.03 12.60
CA TYR A 302 7.71 18.78 13.85
C TYR A 302 8.58 19.05 15.10
N GLU A 303 9.81 18.52 15.12
CA GLU A 303 10.75 18.76 16.22
C GLU A 303 11.03 20.25 16.40
N SER A 304 11.14 21.02 15.32
CA SER A 304 11.34 22.47 15.40
C SER A 304 10.13 23.21 15.98
N ILE A 305 8.89 22.84 15.62
CA ILE A 305 7.67 23.38 16.23
C ILE A 305 7.63 23.03 17.72
N ARG A 306 7.96 21.79 18.07
CA ARG A 306 7.99 21.32 19.46
C ARG A 306 9.01 22.11 20.30
N GLU A 307 10.19 22.38 19.74
CA GLU A 307 11.23 23.16 20.42
C GLU A 307 10.86 24.65 20.55
N ILE A 308 10.17 25.25 19.58
CA ILE A 308 9.65 26.63 19.70
C ILE A 308 8.55 26.69 20.77
N ALA A 309 7.63 25.72 20.77
CA ALA A 309 6.58 25.60 21.79
C ALA A 309 7.14 25.48 23.22
N LYS A 310 8.32 24.84 23.37
CA LYS A 310 9.04 24.74 24.65
C LYS A 310 9.80 26.01 25.06
N LYS A 311 10.10 26.93 24.12
CA LYS A 311 10.95 28.11 24.37
C LYS A 311 10.16 29.40 24.55
N GLU A 312 8.98 29.51 23.95
CA GLU A 312 8.11 30.67 24.12
C GLU A 312 7.16 30.45 25.31
N PRO A 313 6.96 31.45 26.19
CA PRO A 313 5.96 31.40 27.25
C PRO A 313 4.56 31.49 26.62
N SER A 314 4.11 30.40 26.01
CA SER A 314 2.75 30.25 25.50
C SER A 314 1.80 30.00 26.68
N GLU A 315 0.56 30.49 26.62
CA GLU A 315 -0.53 30.18 27.58
C GLU A 315 -0.70 28.67 27.83
N LEU A 316 -0.25 27.84 26.89
CA LEU A 316 -0.24 26.38 26.98
C LEU A 316 0.80 25.88 27.99
N LEU A 317 1.98 26.49 28.01
CA LEU A 317 3.04 26.20 28.98
C LEU A 317 2.64 26.68 30.38
N PHE A 318 1.93 27.79 30.50
CA PHE A 318 1.34 28.24 31.77
C PHE A 318 0.30 27.25 32.31
N SER A 319 -0.62 26.78 31.47
CA SER A 319 -1.65 25.80 31.88
C SER A 319 -1.09 24.41 32.20
N GLN A 320 -0.05 23.96 31.48
CA GLN A 320 0.64 22.70 31.80
C GLN A 320 1.44 22.79 33.11
N VAL A 321 2.01 23.96 33.38
CA VAL A 321 2.67 24.22 34.66
C VAL A 321 1.63 24.27 35.78
N GLU A 322 0.46 24.86 35.56
CA GLU A 322 -0.67 24.89 36.52
C GLU A 322 -1.19 23.49 36.85
N GLU A 323 -1.39 22.61 35.86
CA GLU A 323 -1.86 21.22 36.08
C GLU A 323 -0.88 20.38 36.91
N ILE A 324 0.41 20.69 36.85
CA ILE A 324 1.48 20.00 37.59
C ILE A 324 1.72 20.65 38.98
N LEU A 325 1.31 21.90 39.17
CA LEU A 325 1.40 22.59 40.44
C LEU A 325 0.36 22.02 41.42
N LEU A 326 0.78 21.78 42.67
CA LEU A 326 -0.11 21.32 43.72
C LEU A 326 -1.02 22.50 44.16
N PRO A 327 -2.34 22.30 44.28
CA PRO A 327 -3.22 23.35 44.81
C PRO A 327 -2.91 23.59 46.29
N GLY A 328 -2.62 24.85 46.66
CA GLY A 328 -2.35 25.26 48.03
C GLY A 328 -1.25 26.32 48.16
N PRO A 329 -1.15 26.99 49.33
CA PRO A 329 -0.19 28.06 49.56
C PRO A 329 1.25 27.59 49.40
N ARG A 330 2.12 28.48 48.89
CA ARG A 330 3.55 28.23 48.60
C ARG A 330 4.36 27.58 49.72
N THR A 331 3.90 27.66 50.97
CA THR A 331 4.53 27.03 52.14
C THR A 331 4.40 25.51 52.17
N GLN A 332 3.43 24.92 51.46
CA GLN A 332 3.18 23.47 51.39
C GLN A 332 3.90 22.80 50.20
N TRP A 333 4.65 23.58 49.42
CA TRP A 333 5.29 23.10 48.20
C TRP A 333 6.58 22.34 48.50
N PRO A 334 6.82 21.18 47.87
CA PRO A 334 8.07 20.45 48.03
C PRO A 334 9.26 21.28 47.51
N PRO A 335 10.46 21.13 48.11
CA PRO A 335 11.64 21.88 47.68
C PRO A 335 12.00 21.57 46.21
N HIS A 336 12.42 22.61 45.47
CA HIS A 336 12.80 22.54 44.04
C HIS A 336 11.70 22.13 43.07
N GLN A 337 10.45 22.58 43.30
CA GLN A 337 9.33 22.33 42.39
C GLN A 337 9.57 22.86 40.96
N ASP A 338 10.34 23.94 40.81
CA ASP A 338 10.82 24.46 39.53
C ASP A 338 11.66 23.45 38.74
N LYS A 339 12.48 22.65 39.44
CA LYS A 339 13.28 21.58 38.84
C LYS A 339 12.42 20.38 38.45
N ARG A 340 11.38 20.08 39.23
CA ARG A 340 10.44 18.99 38.94
C ARG A 340 9.59 19.29 37.71
N VAL A 341 8.97 20.47 37.67
CA VAL A 341 8.22 20.98 36.52
C VAL A 341 9.10 21.05 35.27
N ALA A 342 10.35 21.50 35.40
CA ALA A 342 11.30 21.54 34.29
C ALA A 342 11.65 20.15 33.73
N LEU A 343 11.79 19.15 34.61
CA LEU A 343 12.05 17.75 34.22
C LEU A 343 10.84 17.10 33.54
N GLU A 344 9.64 17.33 34.09
CA GLU A 344 8.41 16.69 33.65
C GLU A 344 7.89 17.24 32.31
N LEU A 345 8.07 18.54 32.08
CA LEU A 345 7.70 19.21 30.82
C LEU A 345 8.86 19.27 29.81
N GLU A 346 10.05 18.77 30.16
CA GLU A 346 11.28 18.88 29.36
C GLU A 346 11.60 20.32 28.93
N ILE A 347 11.39 21.29 29.83
CA ILE A 347 11.61 22.73 29.59
C ILE A 347 12.84 23.24 30.37
N SER A 348 13.40 24.38 29.96
CA SER A 348 14.54 24.96 30.70
C SER A 348 14.10 25.41 32.10
N ARG A 349 14.97 25.21 33.10
CA ARG A 349 14.70 25.62 34.49
C ARG A 349 14.37 27.11 34.63
N LYS A 350 15.01 27.96 33.82
CA LYS A 350 14.74 29.41 33.78
C LYS A 350 13.33 29.72 33.27
N LEU A 351 12.84 28.96 32.30
CA LEU A 351 11.49 29.11 31.74
C LEU A 351 10.43 28.59 32.73
N ALA A 352 10.68 27.47 33.40
CA ALA A 352 9.80 26.98 34.48
C ALA A 352 9.69 27.99 35.63
N GLN A 353 10.82 28.60 36.05
CA GLN A 353 10.83 29.66 37.06
C GLN A 353 10.06 30.91 36.61
N PHE A 354 10.23 31.33 35.35
CA PHE A 354 9.47 32.43 34.77
C PHE A 354 7.96 32.11 34.78
N CYS A 355 7.59 30.91 34.36
CA CYS A 355 6.19 30.50 34.28
C CYS A 355 5.48 30.45 35.64
N ILE A 356 6.13 29.86 36.64
CA ILE A 356 5.63 29.82 38.03
C ILE A 356 5.50 31.25 38.58
N LYS A 357 6.48 32.12 38.32
CA LYS A 357 6.44 33.52 38.79
C LYS A 357 5.28 34.31 38.18
N THR A 358 5.00 34.14 36.88
CA THR A 358 3.88 34.82 36.23
C THR A 358 2.52 34.23 36.62
N LEU A 359 2.42 32.91 36.88
CA LEU A 359 1.18 32.29 37.39
C LEU A 359 0.81 32.81 38.78
N ILE A 360 1.79 32.96 39.66
CA ILE A 360 1.61 33.59 40.98
C ILE A 360 1.15 35.05 40.84
N GLN A 361 1.73 35.80 39.90
CA GLN A 361 1.31 37.18 39.61
C GLN A 361 -0.12 37.28 39.05
N ARG A 362 -0.62 36.21 38.42
CA ARG A 362 -1.99 36.13 37.87
C ARG A 362 -3.04 35.64 38.89
N GLY A 363 -2.62 35.25 40.10
CA GLY A 363 -3.53 34.81 41.17
C GLY A 363 -4.13 33.41 40.96
N VAL A 364 -3.52 32.59 40.10
CA VAL A 364 -3.99 31.23 39.77
C VAL A 364 -3.40 30.19 40.73
N CYS A 365 -2.37 30.56 41.50
CA CYS A 365 -1.70 29.73 42.53
C CYS A 365 -1.26 30.58 43.73
#